data_AF-A0A9X4GJD7-F1
#
_entry.id   AF-A0A9X4GJD7-F1
#
_cell.length_a   1.000
_cell.length_b   1.000
_cell.length_c   1.000
_cell.angle_alpha   90.00
_cell.angle_beta   90.00
_cell.angle_gamma   90.00
#
_symmetry.space_group_name_H-M   'P 1'
#
loop_
_entity.id
_entity.type
_entity.pdbx_description
1 polymer ?
#
loop_
_entity_poly.entity_id
_entity_poly.type
_entity_poly.pdbx_seq_one_letter_code
_entity_poly.pdbx_strand_id
1 'polypeptide(L)'
;MSDFSSFWNVDEMIADWQEGAGMLSTDNDLQTVILISLFTDRLARSDDNYEDSDRRGWWGDTGEDQQLGSRLWLLRREKLTTNVAIKAETYALEALKWLKDDGVVNDVVPVAQIVMPNRLNLTIRYLSPGQNWQESRFYWIWEKL
;
A
#
# COMPACT_ATOMS: atom_id res chain seq x y z
N MET A 1 23.11 -8.53 3.45
CA MET A 1 21.94 -9.41 3.22
C MET A 1 21.43 -9.04 1.85
N SER A 2 21.26 -9.98 0.93
CA SER A 2 20.73 -9.70 -0.41
C SER A 2 19.21 -9.75 -0.36
N ASP A 3 18.57 -8.63 -0.65
CA ASP A 3 17.10 -8.49 -0.66
C ASP A 3 16.49 -9.08 -1.94
N PHE A 4 15.17 -8.92 -2.11
CA PHE A 4 14.44 -9.35 -3.31
C PHE A 4 13.47 -8.26 -3.76
N SER A 5 13.27 -8.17 -5.07
CA SER A 5 12.38 -7.21 -5.69
C SER A 5 11.02 -7.82 -6.02
N SER A 6 9.96 -7.10 -5.67
CA SER A 6 8.59 -7.39 -6.08
C SER A 6 8.11 -6.32 -7.05
N PHE A 7 7.48 -6.76 -8.15
CA PHE A 7 6.83 -5.85 -9.09
C PHE A 7 5.32 -5.93 -8.93
N TRP A 8 4.62 -4.85 -9.31
CA TRP A 8 3.16 -4.79 -9.25
C TRP A 8 2.55 -5.02 -10.62
N ASN A 9 1.77 -6.08 -10.77
CA ASN A 9 0.87 -6.23 -11.92
C ASN A 9 -0.38 -5.40 -11.66
N VAL A 10 -0.48 -4.29 -12.40
CA VAL A 10 -1.59 -3.34 -12.29
C VAL A 10 -2.93 -3.96 -12.72
N ASP A 11 -2.92 -4.83 -13.72
CA ASP A 11 -4.15 -5.39 -14.31
C ASP A 11 -4.72 -6.52 -13.45
N GLU A 12 -3.85 -7.32 -12.84
CA GLU A 12 -4.24 -8.45 -11.99
C GLU A 12 -4.33 -8.08 -10.50
N MET A 13 -3.83 -6.91 -10.12
CA MET A 13 -3.78 -6.43 -8.74
C MET A 13 -3.00 -7.37 -7.80
N ILE A 14 -1.89 -7.93 -8.31
CA ILE A 14 -1.03 -8.88 -7.62
C ILE A 14 0.42 -8.38 -7.66
N ALA A 15 1.16 -8.61 -6.58
CA ALA A 15 2.61 -8.48 -6.56
C ALA A 15 3.26 -9.86 -6.75
N ASP A 16 4.30 -9.91 -7.58
CA ASP A 16 5.07 -11.15 -7.82
C ASP A 16 6.57 -10.86 -7.84
N TRP A 17 7.38 -11.92 -7.74
CA TRP A 17 8.84 -11.83 -7.77
C TRP A 17 9.35 -11.87 -9.20
N GLN A 18 10.44 -11.14 -9.45
CA GLN A 18 11.10 -11.15 -10.75
C GLN A 18 12.41 -11.95 -10.71
N GLU A 19 12.57 -12.87 -11.66
CA GLU A 19 13.82 -13.62 -11.85
C GLU A 19 14.80 -12.85 -12.75
N GLY A 20 16.08 -12.86 -12.38
CA GLY A 20 17.23 -12.38 -13.16
C GLY A 20 18.13 -13.52 -13.64
N ALA A 21 19.43 -13.27 -13.82
CA ALA A 21 20.41 -14.25 -14.30
C ALA A 21 20.71 -15.37 -13.28
N GLY A 22 19.73 -16.22 -12.99
CA GLY A 22 19.82 -17.33 -12.04
C GLY A 22 19.64 -16.93 -10.57
N MET A 23 19.14 -15.71 -10.30
CA MET A 23 18.86 -15.17 -8.97
C MET A 23 17.60 -14.31 -9.01
N LEU A 24 16.96 -14.06 -7.85
CA LEU A 24 15.89 -13.05 -7.78
C LEU A 24 16.47 -11.66 -8.05
N SER A 25 15.73 -10.83 -8.77
CA SER A 25 16.09 -9.43 -8.98
C SER A 25 16.16 -8.72 -7.63
N THR A 26 17.13 -7.81 -7.48
CA THR A 26 17.34 -7.00 -6.27
C THR A 26 17.23 -5.50 -6.56
N ASP A 27 16.93 -5.15 -7.80
CA ASP A 27 16.68 -3.76 -8.17
C ASP A 27 15.26 -3.40 -7.72
N ASN A 28 15.09 -2.29 -6.99
CA ASN A 28 13.81 -1.73 -6.50
C ASN A 28 13.30 -2.14 -5.09
N ASP A 29 14.21 -2.25 -4.11
CA ASP A 29 13.87 -2.52 -2.69
C ASP A 29 12.77 -1.61 -2.13
N LEU A 30 12.80 -0.31 -2.42
CA LEU A 30 11.80 0.62 -1.90
C LEU A 30 10.40 0.37 -2.48
N GLN A 31 10.30 -0.07 -3.73
CA GLN A 31 9.02 -0.45 -4.31
C GLN A 31 8.46 -1.68 -3.59
N THR A 32 9.28 -2.71 -3.34
CA THR A 32 8.87 -3.91 -2.59
C THR A 32 8.34 -3.53 -1.22
N VAL A 33 9.05 -2.66 -0.51
CA VAL A 33 8.68 -2.24 0.84
C VAL A 33 7.38 -1.42 0.86
N ILE A 34 7.17 -0.54 -0.13
CA ILE A 34 5.91 0.19 -0.31
C ILE A 34 4.76 -0.80 -0.58
N LEU A 35 4.98 -1.79 -1.44
CA LEU A 35 3.99 -2.82 -1.75
C LEU A 35 3.59 -3.62 -0.51
N ILE A 36 4.57 -4.13 0.23
CA ILE A 36 4.33 -4.87 1.48
C ILE A 36 3.55 -4.00 2.48
N SER A 37 3.95 -2.74 2.63
CA SER A 37 3.29 -1.80 3.54
C SER A 37 1.84 -1.54 3.14
N LEU A 38 1.53 -1.41 1.85
CA LEU A 38 0.17 -1.10 1.40
C LEU A 38 -0.75 -2.33 1.33
N PHE A 39 -0.23 -3.48 0.90
CA PHE A 39 -1.06 -4.63 0.53
C PHE A 39 -0.99 -5.79 1.53
N THR A 40 -0.23 -5.66 2.62
CA THR A 40 -0.44 -6.49 3.81
C THR A 40 -1.67 -5.97 4.57
N ASP A 41 -2.55 -6.87 5.00
CA ASP A 41 -3.74 -6.49 5.77
C ASP A 41 -3.34 -6.10 7.20
N ARG A 42 -3.49 -4.82 7.54
CA ARG A 42 -3.42 -4.36 8.93
C ARG A 42 -4.72 -4.68 9.67
N LEU A 43 -4.60 -4.97 10.96
CA LEU A 43 -5.73 -5.19 11.85
C LEU A 43 -6.68 -3.98 11.84
N ALA A 44 -7.98 -4.22 11.59
CA ALA A 44 -8.99 -3.18 11.68
C ALA A 44 -9.09 -2.64 13.13
N ARG A 45 -9.24 -1.33 13.30
CA ARG A 45 -9.48 -0.70 14.60
C ARG A 45 -10.88 -1.00 15.13
N SER A 46 -11.12 -0.70 16.40
CA SER A 46 -12.43 -0.92 17.03
C SER A 46 -13.55 -0.04 16.45
N ASP A 47 -13.19 1.10 15.88
CA ASP A 47 -14.10 2.07 15.25
C ASP A 47 -14.22 1.90 13.74
N ASP A 48 -13.49 0.94 13.15
CA ASP A 48 -13.61 0.61 11.74
C ASP A 48 -14.86 -0.25 11.46
N ASN A 49 -15.43 -0.07 10.27
CA ASN A 49 -16.51 -0.90 9.78
C ASN A 49 -15.92 -2.11 9.03
N TYR A 50 -15.98 -3.30 9.62
CA TYR A 50 -15.54 -4.57 9.02
C TYR A 50 -16.67 -5.60 9.08
N GLU A 51 -16.73 -6.49 8.09
CA GLU A 51 -17.75 -7.55 8.00
C GLU A 51 -17.43 -8.75 8.93
N ASP A 52 -18.47 -9.51 9.30
CA ASP A 52 -18.40 -10.91 9.75
C ASP A 52 -17.33 -11.26 10.80
N SER A 53 -17.13 -10.38 11.80
CA SER A 53 -16.22 -10.56 12.95
C SER A 53 -14.71 -10.67 12.64
N ASP A 54 -14.32 -10.73 11.37
CA ASP A 54 -12.91 -10.82 10.97
C ASP A 54 -12.29 -9.43 10.80
N ARG A 55 -11.39 -9.09 11.73
CA ARG A 55 -10.61 -7.85 11.71
C ARG A 55 -9.34 -7.95 10.86
N ARG A 56 -9.09 -9.11 10.26
CA ARG A 56 -7.86 -9.50 9.55
C ARG A 56 -6.62 -9.22 10.39
N GLY A 57 -5.52 -8.83 9.75
CA GLY A 57 -4.26 -8.52 10.39
C GLY A 57 -3.13 -9.44 9.97
N TRP A 58 -1.90 -8.99 10.23
CA TRP A 58 -0.70 -9.79 10.05
C TRP A 58 -0.28 -10.41 11.38
N TRP A 59 -0.07 -11.72 11.39
CA TRP A 59 0.29 -12.46 12.59
C TRP A 59 1.60 -11.98 13.23
N GLY A 60 2.52 -11.43 12.42
CA GLY A 60 3.81 -10.88 12.87
C GLY A 60 3.69 -9.66 13.78
N ASP A 61 2.55 -8.97 13.78
CA ASP A 61 2.31 -7.80 14.65
C ASP A 61 1.81 -8.18 16.06
N THR A 62 1.70 -9.48 16.37
CA THR A 62 1.13 -9.92 17.65
C THR A 62 2.06 -9.57 18.80
N GLY A 63 1.69 -8.54 19.57
CA GLY A 63 2.48 -8.04 20.71
C GLY A 63 3.46 -6.93 20.36
N GLU A 64 3.45 -6.47 19.11
CA GLU A 64 4.27 -5.35 18.64
C GLU A 64 3.52 -4.02 18.74
N ASP A 65 4.26 -2.93 18.99
CA ASP A 65 3.70 -1.57 19.05
C ASP A 65 3.41 -1.02 17.64
N GLN A 66 4.18 -1.47 16.64
CA GLN A 66 4.00 -1.11 15.24
C GLN A 66 3.26 -2.23 14.52
N GLN A 67 2.27 -1.84 13.71
CA GLN A 67 1.55 -2.79 12.87
C GLN A 67 1.97 -2.61 11.41
N LEU A 68 2.35 -3.69 10.72
CA LEU A 68 2.57 -3.66 9.29
C LEU A 68 1.24 -3.52 8.54
N GLY A 69 1.34 -3.14 7.27
CA GLY A 69 0.20 -3.20 6.37
C GLY A 69 -0.68 -1.95 6.40
N SER A 70 -1.79 -2.04 5.68
CA SER A 70 -2.78 -0.98 5.59
C SER A 70 -4.20 -1.51 5.82
N ARG A 71 -5.12 -0.57 6.07
CA ARG A 71 -6.56 -0.84 6.15
C ARG A 71 -7.26 -0.57 4.81
N LEU A 72 -6.52 -0.49 3.69
CA LEU A 72 -7.10 -0.27 2.36
C LEU A 72 -8.12 -1.36 1.99
N TRP A 73 -7.96 -2.57 2.51
CA TRP A 73 -8.91 -3.66 2.32
C TRP A 73 -10.32 -3.36 2.85
N LEU A 74 -10.48 -2.47 3.83
CA LEU A 74 -11.79 -2.00 4.33
C LEU A 74 -12.56 -1.18 3.28
N LEU A 75 -11.86 -0.64 2.28
CA LEU A 75 -12.49 0.12 1.20
C LEU A 75 -13.03 -0.79 0.09
N ARG A 76 -12.79 -2.10 0.19
CA ARG A 76 -13.34 -3.07 -0.75
C ARG A 76 -14.86 -3.07 -0.63
N ARG A 77 -15.56 -2.99 -1.78
CA ARG A 77 -17.03 -2.90 -1.89
C ARG A 77 -17.66 -1.60 -1.39
N GLU A 78 -16.90 -0.65 -0.88
CA GLU A 78 -17.42 0.69 -0.56
C GLU A 78 -17.80 1.46 -1.82
N LYS A 79 -18.78 2.36 -1.68
CA LYS A 79 -19.17 3.25 -2.79
C LYS A 79 -18.04 4.23 -3.09
N LEU A 80 -17.69 4.36 -4.36
CA LEU A 80 -16.69 5.32 -4.82
C LEU A 80 -17.17 6.75 -4.54
N THR A 81 -16.62 7.36 -3.50
CA THR A 81 -16.97 8.70 -3.01
C THR A 81 -15.71 9.45 -2.60
N THR A 82 -15.77 10.77 -2.53
CA THR A 82 -14.65 11.59 -2.04
C THR A 82 -14.18 11.17 -0.65
N ASN A 83 -15.10 10.76 0.24
CA ASN A 83 -14.74 10.26 1.56
C ASN A 83 -13.91 8.96 1.49
N VAL A 84 -14.21 8.06 0.55
CA VAL A 84 -13.40 6.84 0.33
C VAL A 84 -12.01 7.19 -0.19
N ALA A 85 -11.88 8.19 -1.07
CA ALA A 85 -10.57 8.66 -1.52
C ALA A 85 -9.73 9.22 -0.36
N ILE A 86 -10.32 10.05 0.51
CA ILE A 86 -9.65 10.59 1.71
C ILE A 86 -9.24 9.47 2.67
N LYS A 87 -10.11 8.47 2.87
CA LYS A 87 -9.75 7.28 3.67
C LYS A 87 -8.58 6.51 3.05
N ALA A 88 -8.54 6.36 1.73
CA ALA A 88 -7.44 5.69 1.04
C ALA A 88 -6.10 6.40 1.27
N GLU A 89 -6.07 7.74 1.17
CA GLU A 89 -4.87 8.53 1.50
C GLU A 89 -4.45 8.35 2.95
N THR A 90 -5.42 8.40 3.87
CA THR A 90 -5.17 8.25 5.31
C THR A 90 -4.58 6.88 5.64
N TYR A 91 -5.16 5.80 5.09
CA TYR A 91 -4.68 4.44 5.32
C TYR A 91 -3.33 4.18 4.68
N ALA A 92 -3.09 4.72 3.48
CA ALA A 92 -1.79 4.64 2.82
C ALA A 92 -0.71 5.40 3.61
N LEU A 93 -1.02 6.59 4.13
CA LEU A 93 -0.06 7.38 4.90
C LEU A 93 0.26 6.68 6.23
N GLU A 94 -0.74 6.11 6.89
CA GLU A 94 -0.58 5.33 8.12
C GLU A 94 0.30 4.08 7.91
N ALA A 95 0.19 3.46 6.74
CA ALA A 95 0.97 2.28 6.38
C ALA A 95 2.42 2.61 6.02
N LEU A 96 2.66 3.78 5.42
CA LEU A 96 3.97 4.20 4.91
C LEU A 96 4.75 5.09 5.87
N LYS A 97 4.15 5.52 6.98
CA LYS A 97 4.75 6.45 7.94
C LYS A 97 6.13 5.99 8.43
N TRP A 98 6.29 4.69 8.70
CA TRP A 98 7.53 4.12 9.21
C TRP A 98 8.72 4.36 8.26
N LEU A 99 8.50 4.43 6.94
CA LEU A 99 9.57 4.74 5.97
C LEU A 99 10.24 6.08 6.26
N LYS A 100 9.45 7.05 6.75
CA LYS A 100 9.97 8.35 7.15
C LYS A 100 10.56 8.31 8.56
N ASP A 101 9.87 7.66 9.49
CA ASP A 101 10.30 7.58 10.89
C ASP A 101 11.67 6.87 11.02
N ASP A 102 11.94 5.87 10.18
CA ASP A 102 13.20 5.12 10.13
C ASP A 102 14.24 5.72 9.16
N GLY A 103 13.91 6.83 8.47
CA GLY A 103 14.82 7.53 7.56
C GLY A 103 15.08 6.83 6.22
N VAL A 104 14.26 5.84 5.85
CA VAL A 104 14.31 5.19 4.52
C VAL A 104 13.99 6.20 3.41
N VAL A 105 13.05 7.11 3.67
CA VAL A 105 12.71 8.25 2.81
C VAL A 105 12.69 9.54 3.61
N ASN A 106 12.97 10.66 2.95
CA ASN A 106 12.84 11.99 3.54
C ASN A 106 11.35 12.39 3.70
N ASP A 107 10.52 11.99 2.73
CA ASP A 107 9.10 12.27 2.74
C ASP A 107 8.30 11.28 1.90
N VAL A 108 7.02 11.11 2.24
CA VAL A 108 6.08 10.25 1.53
C VAL A 108 4.68 10.86 1.55
N VAL A 109 4.06 10.95 0.38
CA VAL A 109 2.79 11.64 0.15
C VAL A 109 1.89 10.76 -0.72
N PRO A 110 0.93 10.04 -0.11
CA PRO A 110 -0.13 9.37 -0.83
C PRO A 110 -1.15 10.38 -1.37
N VAL A 111 -1.63 10.17 -2.60
CA VAL A 111 -2.65 10.98 -3.25
C VAL A 111 -3.65 10.06 -3.93
N ALA A 112 -4.93 10.18 -3.57
CA ALA A 112 -6.02 9.42 -4.17
C ALA A 112 -6.81 10.29 -5.15
N GLN A 113 -7.09 9.74 -6.33
CA GLN A 113 -7.87 10.40 -7.36
C GLN A 113 -8.97 9.48 -7.86
N ILE A 114 -10.21 9.97 -7.81
CA ILE A 114 -11.34 9.32 -8.47
C ILE A 114 -11.28 9.64 -9.95
N VAL A 115 -11.13 8.61 -10.78
CA VAL A 115 -11.25 8.69 -12.22
C VAL A 115 -12.60 8.12 -12.62
N MET A 116 -13.44 8.98 -13.17
CA MET A 116 -14.79 8.63 -13.60
C MET A 116 -14.73 7.58 -14.74
N PRO A 117 -15.70 6.64 -14.79
CA PRO A 117 -16.86 6.55 -13.89
C PRO A 117 -16.61 5.72 -12.61
N ASN A 118 -15.53 4.96 -12.52
CA ASN A 118 -15.47 3.84 -11.58
C ASN A 118 -14.06 3.41 -11.14
N ARG A 119 -13.07 4.32 -11.13
CA ARG A 119 -11.70 3.96 -10.76
C ARG A 119 -11.18 4.86 -9.64
N LEU A 120 -10.50 4.29 -8.66
CA LEU A 120 -9.70 5.03 -7.69
C LEU A 120 -8.23 4.77 -8.01
N ASN A 121 -7.51 5.83 -8.30
CA ASN A 121 -6.06 5.81 -8.47
C ASN A 121 -5.42 6.25 -7.16
N LEU A 122 -4.50 5.46 -6.62
CA LEU A 122 -3.65 5.84 -5.49
C LEU A 122 -2.22 6.03 -6.01
N THR A 123 -1.72 7.25 -5.94
CA THR A 123 -0.34 7.60 -6.28
C THR A 123 0.45 7.82 -5.00
N ILE A 124 1.57 7.12 -4.85
CA ILE A 124 2.51 7.32 -3.74
C ILE A 124 3.69 8.10 -4.28
N ARG A 125 3.84 9.34 -3.81
CA ARG A 125 5.00 10.18 -4.12
C ARG A 125 5.96 10.07 -2.95
N TYR A 126 7.24 9.81 -3.20
CA TYR A 126 8.24 9.72 -2.13
C TYR A 126 9.56 10.34 -2.53
N LEU A 127 10.34 10.76 -1.54
CA LEU A 127 11.64 11.42 -1.72
C LEU A 127 12.73 10.59 -1.05
N SER A 128 13.49 9.84 -1.84
CA SER A 128 14.62 9.05 -1.32
C SER A 128 15.82 9.95 -0.94
N PRO A 129 16.65 9.57 0.04
CA PRO A 129 17.83 10.33 0.42
C PRO A 129 18.78 10.57 -0.77
N GLY A 130 19.10 11.83 -1.05
CA GLY A 130 20.01 12.20 -2.14
C GLY A 130 19.43 12.06 -3.55
N GLN A 131 18.13 11.80 -3.71
CA GLN A 131 17.46 11.70 -5.01
C GLN A 131 16.33 12.73 -5.16
N ASN A 132 15.81 12.86 -6.37
CA ASN A 132 14.60 13.64 -6.65
C ASN A 132 13.34 12.85 -6.29
N TRP A 133 12.19 13.52 -6.26
CA TRP A 133 10.88 12.90 -6.09
C TRP A 133 10.64 11.78 -7.11
N GLN A 134 10.13 10.66 -6.61
CA GLN A 134 9.71 9.50 -7.38
C GLN A 134 8.22 9.22 -7.14
N GLU A 135 7.61 8.43 -8.03
CA GLU A 135 6.18 8.10 -7.95
C GLU A 135 5.94 6.60 -8.20
N SER A 136 5.09 5.99 -7.38
CA SER A 136 4.45 4.69 -7.65
C SER A 136 2.94 4.88 -7.79
N ARG A 137 2.31 4.14 -8.71
CA ARG A 137 0.87 4.27 -8.99
C ARG A 137 0.16 2.93 -8.91
N PHE A 138 -0.95 2.91 -8.19
CA PHE A 138 -1.81 1.76 -7.97
C PHE A 138 -3.24 2.12 -8.37
N TYR A 139 -3.95 1.21 -9.02
CA TYR A 139 -5.32 1.48 -9.49
C TYR A 139 -6.25 0.36 -9.03
N TRP A 140 -7.44 0.74 -8.56
CA TRP A 140 -8.54 -0.20 -8.29
C TRP A 140 -9.72 0.10 -9.21
N ILE A 141 -10.29 -0.95 -9.78
CA ILE A 141 -11.47 -0.87 -10.64
C ILE A 141 -12.69 -1.24 -9.79
N TRP A 142 -13.63 -0.29 -9.65
CA TRP A 142 -14.94 -0.56 -9.05
C TRP A 142 -15.83 -1.13 -10.14
N GLU A 143 -16.10 -2.42 -10.10
CA GLU A 143 -17.18 -2.98 -10.92
C GLU A 143 -18.52 -2.42 -10.42
N LYS A 144 -19.45 -2.17 -11.35
CA LYS A 144 -20.82 -1.85 -10.97
C LYS A 144 -21.41 -3.09 -10.30
N LEU A 145 -21.63 -3.02 -8.98
CA LEU A 145 -22.66 -3.85 -8.33
C LEU A 145 -24.04 -3.51 -8.91
#